data_AF-T0ESU4-F1
#
_entry.id   AF-T0ESU4-F1
#
_cell.length_a   1.000
_cell.length_b   1.000
_cell.length_c   1.000
_cell.angle_alpha   90.00
_cell.angle_beta   90.00
_cell.angle_gamma   90.00
#
_symmetry.space_group_name_H-M   'P 1'
#
loop_
_entity.id
_entity.type
_entity.pdbx_description
1 polymer ?
#
loop_
_entity_poly.entity_id
_entity_poly.type
_entity_poly.pdbx_seq_one_letter_code
_entity_poly.pdbx_strand_id
1 'polypeptide(L)'
;MDDEEIFGGEIYTLNFDRAIALDLLTDYKVIILAVRKENLSGVTNSVNKKISQLEAKGTKLDKKLINNEFVCKIIGTHKGLAKQDLIVLDDENQEDNDLQNKKDATPSQRAINFCKSIDTSKRIKDSFETIMECYDEELKKKSFKNLQISIDHIDGTMNCKDRLEKLEELNEFKPNTCKVLSNARCLSEGVDVPALDSIVFFDGKSAMVDIIQAVGRVMRKAKRKQRGYIILPIALEESEIKNLDEAVNNTNFKNIWKVLKALRSHDPSLVDEAIFKEKIKIFGSDDEKKQSDEKTLFDAILLQDLADAVYNVMPTKLGDRNYWENFAKKTGNIARTLNNRLERYF
;
A
#
# COMPACT_ATOMS: atom_id res chain seq x y z
N MET A 1 -3.08 -18.98 18.23
CA MET A 1 -3.98 -19.46 19.29
C MET A 1 -3.40 -20.80 19.67
N ASP A 2 -2.31 -20.77 20.43
CA ASP A 2 -1.36 -21.89 20.46
C ASP A 2 -1.56 -22.77 21.71
N ASP A 3 -2.46 -22.35 22.61
CA ASP A 3 -2.87 -23.09 23.79
C ASP A 3 -3.98 -24.08 23.41
N GLU A 4 -3.59 -25.34 23.18
CA GLU A 4 -4.52 -26.41 22.82
C GLU A 4 -5.48 -26.79 23.96
N GLU A 5 -5.14 -26.51 25.22
CA GLU A 5 -6.05 -26.77 26.35
C GLU A 5 -7.25 -25.82 26.33
N ILE A 6 -7.04 -24.58 25.87
CA ILE A 6 -8.10 -23.56 25.76
C ILE A 6 -8.84 -23.66 24.42
N PHE A 7 -8.12 -23.80 23.31
CA PHE A 7 -8.69 -23.65 21.97
C PHE A 7 -8.92 -24.97 21.23
N GLY A 8 -8.39 -26.09 21.75
CA GLY A 8 -8.36 -27.36 21.06
C GLY A 8 -7.33 -27.41 19.93
N GLY A 9 -7.14 -28.60 19.36
CA GLY A 9 -6.26 -28.80 18.22
C GLY A 9 -6.85 -28.25 16.91
N GLU A 10 -5.98 -27.87 15.98
CA GLU A 10 -6.36 -27.43 14.64
C GLU A 10 -6.90 -28.61 13.81
N ILE A 11 -8.21 -28.61 13.53
CA ILE A 11 -8.87 -29.70 12.76
C ILE A 11 -8.80 -29.53 11.24
N TYR A 12 -8.67 -28.28 10.76
CA TYR A 12 -8.61 -27.94 9.34
C TYR A 12 -8.05 -26.53 9.15
N THR A 13 -7.20 -26.36 8.14
CA THR A 13 -6.67 -25.04 7.77
C THR A 13 -6.79 -24.83 6.26
N LEU A 14 -7.38 -23.70 5.88
CA LEU A 14 -7.37 -23.18 4.52
C LEU A 14 -6.48 -21.96 4.48
N ASN A 15 -5.20 -22.17 4.16
CA ASN A 15 -4.22 -21.09 4.06
C ASN A 15 -4.47 -20.24 2.82
N PHE A 16 -3.90 -19.04 2.84
CA PHE A 16 -4.08 -18.04 1.80
C PHE A 16 -3.67 -18.53 0.40
N ASP A 17 -2.49 -19.14 0.27
CA ASP A 17 -2.01 -19.70 -1.00
C ASP A 17 -2.98 -20.74 -1.57
N ARG A 18 -3.52 -21.58 -0.69
CA ARG A 18 -4.50 -22.60 -1.08
C ARG A 18 -5.83 -21.97 -1.49
N ALA A 19 -6.26 -20.89 -0.83
CA ALA A 19 -7.46 -20.16 -1.20
C ALA A 19 -7.32 -19.46 -2.56
N ILE A 20 -6.14 -18.92 -2.89
CA ILE A 20 -5.84 -18.38 -4.23
C ILE A 20 -5.82 -19.51 -5.27
N ALA A 21 -5.14 -20.63 -4.99
CA ALA A 21 -5.06 -21.76 -5.91
C ALA A 21 -6.44 -22.38 -6.23
N LEU A 22 -7.39 -22.26 -5.30
CA LEU A 22 -8.78 -22.69 -5.45
C LEU A 22 -9.71 -21.59 -6.04
N ASP A 23 -9.16 -20.45 -6.47
CA ASP A 23 -9.88 -19.28 -6.98
C ASP A 23 -10.90 -18.66 -6.01
N LEU A 24 -10.76 -18.92 -4.70
CA LEU A 24 -11.64 -18.40 -3.65
C LEU A 24 -11.29 -16.96 -3.26
N LEU A 25 -10.00 -16.59 -3.39
CA LEU A 25 -9.48 -15.26 -3.14
C LEU A 25 -8.72 -14.72 -4.36
N THR A 26 -8.63 -13.40 -4.42
CA THR A 26 -7.76 -12.72 -5.39
C THR A 26 -6.38 -12.56 -4.76
N ASP A 27 -5.35 -12.88 -5.53
CA ASP A 27 -3.96 -12.57 -5.16
C ASP A 27 -3.74 -11.05 -4.97
N TYR A 28 -2.64 -10.67 -4.32
CA TYR A 28 -2.33 -9.28 -4.01
C TYR A 28 -0.88 -8.89 -4.33
N LYS A 29 -0.66 -7.57 -4.46
CA LYS A 29 0.68 -6.96 -4.51
C LYS A 29 0.75 -5.76 -3.56
N VAL A 30 1.88 -5.58 -2.91
CA VAL A 30 2.21 -4.40 -2.11
C VAL A 30 3.08 -3.49 -2.97
N ILE A 31 2.71 -2.22 -3.03
CA ILE A 31 3.39 -1.17 -3.76
C ILE A 31 3.89 -0.16 -2.73
N ILE A 32 5.20 -0.15 -2.49
CA ILE A 32 5.85 0.88 -1.66
C ILE A 32 6.32 1.98 -2.60
N LEU A 33 5.75 3.18 -2.47
CA LEU A 33 6.06 4.31 -3.35
C LEU A 33 6.95 5.29 -2.60
N ALA A 34 8.23 5.30 -2.94
CA ALA A 34 9.21 6.20 -2.36
C ALA A 34 9.31 7.47 -3.19
N VAL A 35 9.03 8.61 -2.55
CA VAL A 35 9.08 9.93 -3.18
C VAL A 35 10.07 10.79 -2.41
N ARG A 36 11.01 11.43 -3.11
CA ARG A 36 11.98 12.35 -2.49
C ARG A 36 11.30 13.67 -2.11
N LYS A 37 11.46 14.15 -0.87
CA LYS A 37 10.78 15.36 -0.39
C LYS A 37 11.26 16.62 -1.10
N GLU A 38 12.51 16.63 -1.53
CA GLU A 38 13.20 17.76 -2.13
C GLU A 38 12.68 18.04 -3.55
N ASN A 39 12.40 16.98 -4.33
CA ASN A 39 11.91 17.06 -5.71
C ASN A 39 10.58 17.82 -5.82
N LEU A 40 9.74 17.75 -4.78
CA LEU A 40 8.38 18.31 -4.77
C LEU A 40 8.25 19.58 -3.93
N SER A 41 9.36 20.19 -3.54
CA SER A 41 9.38 21.47 -2.83
C SER A 41 8.71 22.59 -3.65
N GLY A 42 8.96 22.64 -4.96
CA GLY A 42 8.32 23.59 -5.89
C GLY A 42 6.79 23.43 -5.93
N VAL A 43 6.31 22.19 -6.04
CA VAL A 43 4.88 21.86 -6.00
C VAL A 43 4.28 22.31 -4.67
N THR A 44 4.94 22.02 -3.55
CA THR A 44 4.45 22.41 -2.21
C THR A 44 4.32 23.92 -2.07
N ASN A 45 5.28 24.68 -2.58
CA ASN A 45 5.23 26.13 -2.59
C ASN A 45 4.09 26.66 -3.46
N SER A 46 3.88 26.07 -4.65
CA SER A 46 2.77 26.41 -5.55
C SER A 46 1.41 26.15 -4.89
N VAL A 47 1.25 25.00 -4.23
CA VAL A 47 0.04 24.62 -3.50
C VAL A 47 -0.26 25.61 -2.38
N ASN A 48 0.71 25.90 -1.51
CA ASN A 48 0.51 26.84 -0.39
C ASN A 48 0.18 28.26 -0.89
N LYS A 49 0.69 28.66 -2.06
CA LYS A 49 0.33 29.93 -2.71
C LYS A 49 -1.11 29.92 -3.23
N LYS A 50 -1.54 28.86 -3.93
CA LYS A 50 -2.93 28.72 -4.40
C LYS A 50 -3.92 28.70 -3.24
N ILE A 51 -3.64 27.94 -2.18
CA ILE A 51 -4.50 27.86 -0.99
C ILE A 51 -4.66 29.24 -0.35
N SER A 52 -3.55 29.97 -0.14
CA SER A 52 -3.60 31.35 0.39
C SER A 52 -4.43 32.31 -0.48
N GLN A 53 -4.41 32.15 -1.81
CA GLN A 53 -5.20 32.98 -2.73
C GLN A 53 -6.69 32.62 -2.74
N LEU A 54 -7.01 31.33 -2.60
CA LEU A 54 -8.38 30.83 -2.49
C LEU A 54 -9.03 31.32 -1.20
N GLU A 55 -8.31 31.31 -0.09
CA GLU A 55 -8.76 31.91 1.18
C GLU A 55 -9.11 33.40 1.05
N ALA A 56 -8.28 34.17 0.34
CA ALA A 56 -8.57 35.58 0.07
C ALA A 56 -9.87 35.81 -0.74
N LYS A 57 -10.35 34.78 -1.44
CA LYS A 57 -11.63 34.78 -2.18
C LYS A 57 -12.80 34.16 -1.38
N GLY A 58 -12.59 33.77 -0.13
CA GLY A 58 -13.65 33.28 0.77
C GLY A 58 -13.99 31.79 0.68
N THR A 59 -13.17 30.97 0.01
CA THR A 59 -13.33 29.50 0.03
C THR A 59 -12.76 28.91 1.32
N LYS A 60 -13.51 28.01 1.97
CA LYS A 60 -13.17 27.34 3.24
C LYS A 60 -12.04 26.31 3.09
N LEU A 61 -10.80 26.76 2.88
CA LEU A 61 -9.63 25.94 3.19
C LEU A 61 -9.08 26.39 4.55
N ASP A 62 -8.74 25.41 5.40
CA ASP A 62 -8.26 25.63 6.76
C ASP A 62 -6.80 26.10 6.73
N LYS A 63 -6.41 27.03 7.62
CA LYS A 63 -5.11 27.76 7.73
C LYS A 63 -3.83 26.92 7.76
N LYS A 64 -3.90 25.60 7.59
CA LYS A 64 -2.80 24.68 7.86
C LYS A 64 -1.98 24.45 6.61
N LEU A 65 -0.84 25.16 6.53
CA LEU A 65 0.23 24.92 5.56
C LEU A 65 0.39 23.43 5.28
N ILE A 66 0.43 23.09 4.00
CA ILE A 66 0.71 21.74 3.54
C ILE A 66 2.23 21.59 3.50
N ASN A 67 2.74 20.53 4.12
CA ASN A 67 4.16 20.22 4.14
C ASN A 67 4.55 19.30 2.96
N ASN A 68 5.85 19.25 2.64
CA ASN A 68 6.35 18.44 1.53
C ASN A 68 5.99 16.96 1.70
N GLU A 69 6.07 16.42 2.92
CA GLU A 69 5.73 15.01 3.20
C GLU A 69 4.29 14.68 2.77
N PHE A 70 3.33 15.57 3.06
CA PHE A 70 1.93 15.37 2.69
C PHE A 70 1.75 15.42 1.17
N VAL A 71 2.37 16.39 0.49
CA VAL A 71 2.34 16.50 -0.99
C VAL A 71 2.93 15.25 -1.64
N CYS A 72 4.10 14.80 -1.17
CA CYS A 72 4.75 13.57 -1.64
C CYS A 72 3.84 12.35 -1.49
N LYS A 73 3.18 12.20 -0.33
CA LYS A 73 2.28 11.06 -0.11
C LYS A 73 1.02 11.12 -0.97
N ILE A 74 0.50 12.31 -1.28
CA ILE A 74 -0.63 12.49 -2.19
C ILE A 74 -0.23 12.07 -3.62
N ILE A 75 0.91 12.56 -4.11
CA ILE A 75 1.43 12.20 -5.43
C ILE A 75 1.75 10.71 -5.51
N GLY A 76 2.39 10.15 -4.48
CA GLY A 76 2.58 8.70 -4.35
C GLY A 76 1.23 7.96 -4.41
N THR A 77 0.24 8.37 -3.62
CA THR A 77 -1.10 7.76 -3.67
C THR A 77 -1.70 7.78 -5.08
N HIS A 78 -1.60 8.92 -5.78
CA HIS A 78 -2.05 9.06 -7.16
C HIS A 78 -1.33 8.06 -8.08
N LYS A 79 0.02 8.05 -8.07
CA LYS A 79 0.85 7.14 -8.88
C LYS A 79 0.54 5.67 -8.63
N GLY A 80 0.33 5.30 -7.37
CA GLY A 80 -0.03 3.93 -6.99
C GLY A 80 -1.39 3.49 -7.50
N LEU A 81 -2.39 4.36 -7.44
CA LEU A 81 -3.73 4.07 -7.95
C LEU A 81 -3.77 4.05 -9.48
N ALA A 82 -3.01 4.93 -10.12
CA ALA A 82 -2.88 4.98 -11.57
C ALA A 82 -2.00 3.84 -12.13
N LYS A 83 -1.06 3.35 -11.32
CA LYS A 83 0.00 2.40 -11.71
C LYS A 83 0.80 2.87 -12.93
N GLN A 84 1.08 4.17 -12.95
CA GLN A 84 1.76 4.88 -14.04
C GLN A 84 2.92 5.69 -13.47
N ASP A 85 3.92 5.96 -14.32
CA ASP A 85 5.12 6.73 -13.98
C ASP A 85 5.85 6.17 -12.74
N LEU A 86 6.02 4.85 -12.76
CA LEU A 86 6.58 4.03 -11.71
C LEU A 86 7.88 3.39 -12.21
N ILE A 87 9.02 3.69 -11.56
CA ILE A 87 10.29 2.99 -11.81
C ILE A 87 10.30 1.72 -10.96
N VAL A 88 10.56 0.58 -11.58
CA VAL A 88 10.65 -0.75 -10.95
C VAL A 88 11.99 -1.35 -11.30
N LEU A 89 12.56 -2.10 -10.37
CA LEU A 89 13.74 -2.92 -10.62
C LEU A 89 13.36 -4.39 -10.65
N ASP A 90 13.99 -5.13 -11.55
CA ASP A 90 13.83 -6.57 -11.66
C ASP A 90 14.82 -7.27 -10.71
N ASP A 91 14.78 -8.59 -10.68
CA ASP A 91 15.67 -9.38 -9.82
C ASP A 91 17.15 -9.27 -10.25
N GLU A 92 17.45 -8.69 -11.42
CA GLU A 92 18.80 -8.42 -11.96
C GLU A 92 19.19 -6.93 -11.86
N ASN A 93 18.39 -6.10 -11.19
CA ASN A 93 18.59 -4.65 -11.04
C ASN A 93 18.58 -3.86 -12.36
N GLN A 94 17.89 -4.37 -13.38
CA GLN A 94 17.55 -3.61 -14.57
C GLN A 94 16.15 -2.99 -14.39
N GLU A 95 15.84 -1.95 -15.17
CA GLU A 95 14.47 -1.40 -15.18
C GLU A 95 13.49 -2.51 -15.58
N ASP A 96 12.70 -2.95 -14.60
CA ASP A 96 11.68 -3.94 -14.77
C ASP A 96 10.51 -3.34 -15.54
N ASN A 97 10.59 -3.48 -16.86
CA ASN A 97 9.46 -3.19 -17.73
C ASN A 97 8.31 -4.21 -17.53
N ASP A 98 8.45 -5.29 -16.75
CA ASP A 98 7.43 -6.33 -16.50
C ASP A 98 6.31 -5.95 -15.52
N LEU A 99 6.21 -4.70 -15.08
CA LEU A 99 4.86 -4.16 -14.80
C LEU A 99 4.00 -3.95 -16.05
N GLN A 100 4.58 -4.14 -17.24
CA GLN A 100 3.84 -4.39 -18.48
C GLN A 100 3.44 -5.85 -18.69
N ASN A 101 3.52 -6.72 -17.67
CA ASN A 101 2.56 -7.81 -17.64
C ASN A 101 1.16 -7.17 -17.67
N LYS A 102 0.45 -7.27 -18.80
CA LYS A 102 -0.86 -6.61 -19.05
C LYS A 102 -1.88 -6.70 -17.89
N LYS A 103 -1.68 -7.66 -16.99
CA LYS A 103 -2.47 -7.91 -15.78
C LYS A 103 -2.28 -6.84 -14.69
N ASP A 104 -1.08 -6.28 -14.51
CA ASP A 104 -0.79 -5.34 -13.42
C ASP A 104 -0.95 -3.86 -13.81
N ALA A 105 -0.92 -3.54 -15.11
CA ALA A 105 -1.06 -2.17 -15.64
C ALA A 105 -2.49 -1.59 -15.55
N THR A 106 -3.49 -2.37 -15.11
CA THR A 106 -4.88 -1.89 -15.04
C THR A 106 -5.03 -0.95 -13.85
N PRO A 107 -5.44 0.32 -14.04
CA PRO A 107 -5.61 1.25 -12.92
C PRO A 107 -6.72 0.83 -11.97
N SER A 108 -6.61 1.26 -10.71
CA SER A 108 -7.59 0.95 -9.68
C SER A 108 -8.91 1.70 -9.92
N GLN A 109 -10.05 1.07 -9.66
CA GLN A 109 -11.37 1.71 -9.79
C GLN A 109 -11.98 2.06 -8.44
N ARG A 110 -11.78 1.19 -7.44
CA ARG A 110 -12.30 1.38 -6.09
C ARG A 110 -11.17 1.25 -5.08
N ALA A 111 -10.97 2.29 -4.29
CA ALA A 111 -9.98 2.27 -3.23
C ALA A 111 -10.50 2.85 -1.91
N ILE A 112 -9.92 2.38 -0.82
CA ILE A 112 -10.05 3.03 0.48
C ILE A 112 -8.70 3.54 0.91
N ASN A 113 -8.69 4.76 1.43
CA ASN A 113 -7.50 5.35 2.02
C ASN A 113 -7.63 5.42 3.55
N PHE A 114 -6.63 4.92 4.27
CA PHE A 114 -6.58 4.91 5.74
C PHE A 114 -5.63 5.99 6.25
N CYS A 115 -6.14 6.81 7.16
CA CYS A 115 -5.46 7.95 7.74
C CYS A 115 -5.48 7.92 9.27
N LYS A 116 -4.57 8.66 9.91
CA LYS A 116 -4.38 8.67 11.36
C LYS A 116 -5.48 9.38 12.11
N SER A 117 -6.13 10.32 11.43
CA SER A 117 -7.15 11.20 12.01
C SER A 117 -8.17 11.61 10.96
N ILE A 118 -9.36 11.97 11.45
CA ILE A 118 -10.44 12.54 10.65
C ILE A 118 -9.95 13.79 9.92
N ASP A 119 -9.22 14.68 10.61
CA ASP A 119 -8.65 15.89 10.00
C ASP A 119 -7.72 15.58 8.83
N THR A 120 -6.87 14.55 8.95
CA THR A 120 -5.97 14.16 7.86
C THR A 120 -6.78 13.68 6.67
N SER A 121 -7.82 12.88 6.92
CA SER A 121 -8.70 12.37 5.88
C SER A 121 -9.48 13.48 5.16
N LYS A 122 -10.00 14.48 5.89
CA LYS A 122 -10.64 15.67 5.31
C LYS A 122 -9.65 16.51 4.50
N ARG A 123 -8.46 16.78 5.05
CA ARG A 123 -7.39 17.50 4.33
C ARG A 123 -7.01 16.82 3.02
N ILE A 124 -6.95 15.48 2.98
CA ILE A 124 -6.67 14.75 1.74
C ILE A 124 -7.75 15.05 0.71
N LYS A 125 -9.03 14.86 1.07
CA LYS A 125 -10.16 15.20 0.18
C LYS A 125 -10.07 16.63 -0.34
N ASP A 126 -9.90 17.60 0.56
CA ASP A 126 -10.02 19.03 0.22
C ASP A 126 -8.83 19.58 -0.57
N SER A 127 -7.66 18.95 -0.47
CA SER A 127 -6.43 19.44 -1.13
C SER A 127 -5.97 18.61 -2.32
N PHE A 128 -6.53 17.41 -2.54
CA PHE A 128 -6.06 16.49 -3.57
C PHE A 128 -6.05 17.11 -4.97
N GLU A 129 -7.18 17.70 -5.41
CA GLU A 129 -7.28 18.31 -6.73
C GLU A 129 -6.29 19.47 -6.90
N THR A 130 -6.19 20.35 -5.89
CA THR A 130 -5.25 21.48 -5.90
C THR A 130 -3.80 21.02 -5.99
N ILE A 131 -3.43 19.96 -5.26
CA ILE A 131 -2.09 19.38 -5.29
C ILE A 131 -1.79 18.82 -6.68
N MET A 132 -2.74 18.10 -7.27
CA MET A 132 -2.53 17.50 -8.59
C MET A 132 -2.44 18.54 -9.71
N GLU A 133 -3.24 19.60 -9.66
CA GLU A 133 -3.11 20.73 -10.59
C GLU A 133 -1.73 21.40 -10.49
N CYS A 134 -1.27 21.69 -9.28
CA CYS A 134 0.06 22.28 -9.06
C CYS A 134 1.18 21.36 -9.53
N TYR A 135 1.03 20.05 -9.34
CA TYR A 135 1.99 19.06 -9.80
C TYR A 135 2.10 19.05 -11.33
N ASP A 136 0.97 19.01 -12.04
CA ASP A 136 0.93 19.06 -13.51
C ASP A 136 1.51 20.37 -14.08
N GLU A 137 1.19 21.51 -13.44
CA GLU A 137 1.71 22.82 -13.83
C GLU A 137 3.23 22.93 -13.65
N GLU A 138 3.75 22.50 -12.50
CA GLU A 138 5.19 22.57 -12.19
C GLU A 138 6.02 21.65 -13.07
N LEU A 139 5.53 20.43 -13.32
CA LEU A 139 6.24 19.46 -14.16
C LEU A 139 6.01 19.66 -15.65
N LYS A 140 5.11 20.58 -16.05
CA LYS A 140 4.71 20.82 -17.44
C LYS A 140 4.31 19.53 -18.17
N LYS A 141 3.79 18.55 -17.43
CA LYS A 141 3.26 17.29 -17.93
C LYS A 141 1.77 17.29 -17.63
N LYS A 142 0.94 16.89 -18.60
CA LYS A 142 -0.43 16.43 -18.29
C LYS A 142 -0.28 15.01 -17.77
N SER A 143 -0.02 14.88 -16.49
CA SER A 143 0.17 13.57 -15.88
C SER A 143 -1.16 12.80 -15.96
N PHE A 144 -1.10 11.49 -16.17
CA PHE A 144 -2.22 10.56 -15.98
C PHE A 144 -3.54 10.82 -16.76
N LYS A 145 -3.47 11.17 -18.06
CA LYS A 145 -4.65 11.46 -18.92
C LYS A 145 -5.77 10.41 -18.95
N ASN A 146 -5.51 9.19 -18.48
CA ASN A 146 -6.39 8.04 -18.67
C ASN A 146 -7.18 7.64 -17.41
N LEU A 147 -6.99 8.33 -16.27
CA LEU A 147 -7.70 8.03 -15.03
C LEU A 147 -8.07 9.31 -14.26
N GLN A 148 -9.35 9.51 -14.03
CA GLN A 148 -9.84 10.53 -13.10
C GLN A 148 -9.92 9.95 -11.69
N ILE A 149 -9.18 10.49 -10.73
CA ILE A 149 -9.27 10.07 -9.33
C ILE A 149 -10.15 11.06 -8.57
N SER A 150 -11.24 10.57 -7.98
CA SER A 150 -12.11 11.34 -7.09
C SER A 150 -11.98 10.84 -5.67
N ILE A 151 -11.66 11.74 -4.73
CA ILE A 151 -11.54 11.40 -3.31
C ILE A 151 -12.71 12.00 -2.53
N ASP A 152 -13.37 11.15 -1.75
CA ASP A 152 -14.33 11.59 -0.74
C ASP A 152 -13.91 11.11 0.65
N HIS A 153 -14.57 11.63 1.67
CA HIS A 153 -14.28 11.39 3.07
C HIS A 153 -15.44 10.69 3.78
N ILE A 154 -15.10 9.76 4.67
CA ILE A 154 -16.01 9.11 5.61
C ILE A 154 -15.40 9.05 7.02
N ASP A 155 -16.19 9.31 8.05
CA ASP A 155 -15.77 9.19 9.45
C ASP A 155 -16.92 8.69 10.36
N GLY A 156 -16.62 8.40 11.62
CA GLY A 156 -17.59 7.88 12.59
C GLY A 156 -18.57 8.92 13.14
N THR A 157 -18.41 10.20 12.83
CA THR A 157 -19.34 11.28 13.22
C THR A 157 -20.50 11.43 12.23
N MET A 158 -20.37 10.85 11.03
CA MET A 158 -21.43 10.82 10.03
C MET A 158 -22.55 9.84 10.42
N ASN A 159 -23.79 10.18 10.06
CA ASN A 159 -24.93 9.31 10.32
C ASN A 159 -24.86 8.03 9.44
N CYS A 160 -25.64 7.01 9.78
CA CYS A 160 -25.62 5.73 9.05
C CYS A 160 -26.03 5.86 7.58
N LYS A 161 -26.97 6.76 7.26
CA LYS A 161 -27.46 6.98 5.90
C LYS A 161 -26.37 7.56 5.02
N ASP A 162 -25.71 8.63 5.47
CA ASP A 162 -24.62 9.27 4.72
C ASP A 162 -23.45 8.31 4.49
N ARG A 163 -23.13 7.48 5.50
CA ARG A 163 -22.07 6.46 5.38
C ARG A 163 -22.43 5.39 4.35
N LEU A 164 -23.70 4.97 4.32
CA LEU A 164 -24.18 3.99 3.35
C LEU A 164 -24.16 4.57 1.93
N GLU A 165 -24.67 5.78 1.73
CA GLU A 165 -24.67 6.46 0.42
C GLU A 165 -23.25 6.58 -0.16
N LYS A 166 -22.26 6.94 0.67
CA LYS A 166 -20.84 7.00 0.25
C LYS A 166 -20.27 5.63 -0.14
N LEU A 167 -20.66 4.57 0.55
CA LEU A 167 -20.23 3.20 0.25
C LEU A 167 -20.90 2.67 -1.02
N GLU A 168 -22.17 3.02 -1.24
CA GLU A 168 -22.90 2.73 -2.48
C GLU A 168 -22.25 3.46 -3.66
N GLU A 169 -21.95 4.75 -3.51
CA GLU A 169 -21.26 5.56 -4.51
C GLU A 169 -19.88 4.95 -4.83
N LEU A 170 -19.11 4.52 -3.83
CA LEU A 170 -17.84 3.81 -4.04
C LEU A 170 -18.01 2.53 -4.87
N ASN A 171 -19.15 1.83 -4.73
CA ASN A 171 -19.41 0.59 -5.45
C ASN A 171 -19.83 0.80 -6.91
N GLU A 172 -20.35 1.98 -7.27
CA GLU A 172 -20.75 2.27 -8.64
C GLU A 172 -19.57 2.25 -9.63
N PHE A 173 -19.71 1.47 -10.69
CA PHE A 173 -18.71 1.38 -11.73
C PHE A 173 -18.78 2.57 -12.70
N LYS A 174 -17.65 3.24 -12.90
CA LYS A 174 -17.47 4.27 -13.93
C LYS A 174 -16.15 4.05 -14.69
N PRO A 175 -16.16 3.96 -16.03
CA PRO A 175 -14.94 3.84 -16.82
C PRO A 175 -13.96 4.98 -16.57
N ASN A 176 -12.66 4.69 -16.61
CA ASN A 176 -11.56 5.67 -16.46
C ASN A 176 -11.68 6.53 -15.20
N THR A 177 -12.32 6.02 -14.15
CA THR A 177 -12.47 6.71 -12.86
C THR A 177 -12.01 5.81 -11.72
N CYS A 178 -11.25 6.37 -10.79
CA CYS A 178 -10.92 5.76 -9.50
C CYS A 178 -11.67 6.52 -8.40
N LYS A 179 -12.61 5.85 -7.73
CA LYS A 179 -13.27 6.39 -6.55
C LYS A 179 -12.50 5.97 -5.30
N VAL A 180 -12.09 6.95 -4.50
CA VAL A 180 -11.33 6.74 -3.26
C VAL A 180 -12.15 7.24 -2.09
N LEU A 181 -12.37 6.39 -1.10
CA LEU A 181 -13.00 6.78 0.16
C LEU A 181 -11.94 6.86 1.27
N SER A 182 -11.59 8.08 1.66
CA SER A 182 -10.61 8.35 2.71
C SER A 182 -11.28 8.29 4.08
N ASN A 183 -10.69 7.57 5.03
CA ASN A 183 -11.30 7.28 6.32
C ASN A 183 -10.31 7.35 7.49
N ALA A 184 -10.85 7.46 8.70
CA ALA A 184 -10.12 7.27 9.94
C ALA A 184 -10.94 6.42 10.90
N ARG A 185 -10.57 5.13 11.02
CA ARG A 185 -11.11 4.18 12.02
C ARG A 185 -12.64 3.99 12.01
N CYS A 186 -13.31 4.22 10.88
CA CYS A 186 -14.77 4.11 10.80
C CYS A 186 -15.27 2.98 9.90
N LEU A 187 -14.37 2.28 9.22
CA LEU A 187 -14.66 1.15 8.36
C LEU A 187 -14.19 -0.16 9.01
N SER A 188 -14.38 -0.31 10.32
CA SER A 188 -14.04 -1.52 11.06
C SER A 188 -15.02 -2.67 10.77
N GLU A 189 -14.94 -3.72 11.57
CA GLU A 189 -15.85 -4.86 11.60
C GLU A 189 -17.33 -4.46 11.57
N GLY A 190 -18.16 -5.25 10.88
CA GLY A 190 -19.61 -5.02 10.76
C GLY A 190 -20.04 -4.01 9.69
N VAL A 191 -19.10 -3.35 9.00
CA VAL A 191 -19.41 -2.47 7.85
C VAL A 191 -19.30 -3.25 6.54
N ASP A 192 -20.38 -3.27 5.75
CA ASP A 192 -20.39 -3.87 4.42
C ASP A 192 -19.67 -2.96 3.41
N VAL A 193 -18.37 -3.21 3.27
CA VAL A 193 -17.54 -2.54 2.28
C VAL A 193 -17.45 -3.42 1.05
N PRO A 194 -17.70 -2.88 -0.17
CA PRO A 194 -17.59 -3.66 -1.40
C PRO A 194 -16.17 -4.21 -1.60
N ALA A 195 -16.02 -5.16 -2.51
CA ALA A 195 -14.68 -5.61 -2.88
C ALA A 195 -13.87 -4.46 -3.49
N LEU A 196 -12.65 -4.26 -3.00
CA LEU A 196 -11.78 -3.13 -3.35
C LEU A 196 -10.70 -3.58 -4.33
N ASP A 197 -10.29 -2.72 -5.25
CA ASP A 197 -9.11 -2.96 -6.09
C ASP A 197 -7.84 -2.59 -5.34
N SER A 198 -7.91 -1.55 -4.51
CA SER A 198 -6.76 -1.08 -3.75
C SER A 198 -7.11 -0.59 -2.36
N ILE A 199 -6.11 -0.64 -1.51
CA ILE A 199 -6.11 0.04 -0.22
C ILE A 199 -4.84 0.88 -0.13
N VAL A 200 -4.98 2.07 0.43
CA VAL A 200 -3.87 2.98 0.67
C VAL A 200 -3.74 3.15 2.18
N PHE A 201 -2.53 2.93 2.71
CA PHE A 201 -2.22 3.30 4.09
C PHE A 201 -1.37 4.56 4.09
N PHE A 202 -2.02 5.72 4.07
CA PHE A 202 -1.37 7.02 3.97
C PHE A 202 -0.47 7.33 5.18
N ASP A 203 -0.82 6.82 6.36
CA ASP A 203 -0.02 6.96 7.57
C ASP A 203 -0.22 5.81 8.59
N GLY A 204 0.60 5.78 9.65
CA GLY A 204 0.83 4.60 10.49
C GLY A 204 0.04 4.44 11.78
N LYS A 205 -1.16 5.01 11.94
CA LYS A 205 -1.92 4.91 13.20
C LYS A 205 -3.10 3.91 13.20
N SER A 206 -3.29 3.13 12.14
CA SER A 206 -4.31 2.07 12.08
C SER A 206 -3.99 0.93 13.03
N ALA A 207 -4.96 0.34 13.73
CA ALA A 207 -4.69 -0.84 14.55
C ALA A 207 -4.32 -2.06 13.68
N MET A 208 -3.64 -3.05 14.25
CA MET A 208 -3.28 -4.27 13.50
C MET A 208 -4.52 -4.96 12.93
N VAL A 209 -5.58 -5.03 13.72
CA VAL A 209 -6.88 -5.61 13.34
C VAL A 209 -7.52 -4.83 12.19
N ASP A 210 -7.49 -3.49 12.23
CA ASP A 210 -8.02 -2.66 11.14
C ASP A 210 -7.29 -2.94 9.82
N ILE A 211 -5.97 -3.06 9.87
CA ILE A 211 -5.13 -3.36 8.69
C ILE A 211 -5.50 -4.73 8.13
N ILE A 212 -5.57 -5.75 9.00
CA ILE A 212 -5.97 -7.13 8.65
C ILE A 212 -7.32 -7.15 7.93
N GLN A 213 -8.34 -6.53 8.53
CA GLN A 213 -9.69 -6.51 7.97
C GLN A 213 -9.74 -5.79 6.62
N ALA A 214 -9.00 -4.68 6.50
CA ALA A 214 -8.99 -3.89 5.30
C ALA A 214 -8.23 -4.57 4.14
N VAL A 215 -7.13 -5.27 4.45
CA VAL A 215 -6.43 -6.15 3.52
C VAL A 215 -7.33 -7.30 3.06
N GLY A 216 -8.07 -7.94 3.97
CA GLY A 216 -9.02 -9.00 3.61
C GLY A 216 -10.08 -8.54 2.60
N ARG A 217 -10.53 -7.28 2.68
CA ARG A 217 -11.46 -6.68 1.69
C ARG A 217 -10.83 -6.51 0.32
N VAL A 218 -9.53 -6.25 0.25
CA VAL A 218 -8.73 -6.20 -0.97
C VAL A 218 -8.44 -7.59 -1.53
N MET A 219 -8.60 -8.66 -0.76
CA MET A 219 -8.42 -10.03 -1.26
C MET A 219 -9.74 -10.65 -1.78
N ARG A 220 -10.89 -10.05 -1.47
CA ARG A 220 -12.20 -10.50 -2.00
C ARG A 220 -12.22 -10.49 -3.53
N LYS A 221 -12.78 -11.55 -4.11
CA LYS A 221 -13.05 -11.66 -5.55
C LYS A 221 -14.02 -10.56 -6.00
N ALA A 222 -13.75 -9.99 -7.18
CA ALA A 222 -14.62 -8.99 -7.79
C ALA A 222 -14.58 -9.12 -9.32
N LYS A 223 -15.65 -8.69 -9.98
CA LYS A 223 -15.72 -8.68 -11.45
C LYS A 223 -14.63 -7.76 -12.00
N ARG A 224 -13.83 -8.26 -12.95
CA ARG A 224 -12.70 -7.55 -13.62
C ARG A 224 -11.46 -7.31 -12.75
N LYS A 225 -11.44 -7.83 -11.53
CA LYS A 225 -10.28 -7.73 -10.66
C LYS A 225 -9.33 -8.91 -10.87
N GLN A 226 -8.11 -8.60 -11.29
CA GLN A 226 -7.05 -9.59 -11.48
C GLN A 226 -6.23 -9.77 -10.19
N ARG A 227 -5.99 -8.67 -9.48
CA ARG A 227 -5.15 -8.61 -8.29
C ARG A 227 -5.61 -7.47 -7.38
N GLY A 228 -5.43 -7.62 -6.08
CA GLY A 228 -5.61 -6.56 -5.10
C GLY A 228 -4.31 -5.80 -4.83
N TYR A 229 -4.36 -4.51 -4.56
CA TYR A 229 -3.15 -3.70 -4.34
C TYR A 229 -3.15 -3.02 -2.99
N ILE A 230 -2.01 -3.05 -2.31
CA ILE A 230 -1.78 -2.39 -1.03
C ILE A 230 -0.72 -1.32 -1.26
N ILE A 231 -1.11 -0.06 -1.21
CA ILE A 231 -0.27 1.08 -1.58
C ILE A 231 0.22 1.76 -0.31
N LEU A 232 1.54 1.92 -0.21
CA LEU A 232 2.26 2.47 0.93
C LEU A 232 3.11 3.66 0.47
N PRO A 233 2.55 4.88 0.41
CA PRO A 233 3.31 6.05 0.02
C PRO A 233 4.23 6.50 1.16
N ILE A 234 5.52 6.67 0.87
CA ILE A 234 6.52 7.21 1.78
C ILE A 234 7.24 8.39 1.15
N ALA A 235 7.62 9.34 2.01
CA ALA A 235 8.36 10.52 1.62
C ALA A 235 9.71 10.48 2.34
N LEU A 236 10.80 10.43 1.58
CA LEU A 236 12.15 10.31 2.11
C LEU A 236 12.90 11.65 1.97
N GLU A 237 13.64 12.02 3.01
CA GLU A 237 14.60 13.12 2.96
C GLU A 237 15.96 12.64 2.44
N GLU A 238 16.76 13.56 1.91
CA GLU A 238 18.11 13.27 1.42
C GLU A 238 19.03 12.67 2.50
N SER A 239 18.81 13.03 3.77
CA SER A 239 19.50 12.45 4.92
C SER A 239 19.10 10.99 5.18
N GLU A 240 17.82 10.64 4.99
CA GLU A 240 17.30 9.28 5.12
C GLU A 240 17.79 8.40 3.96
N ILE A 241 17.88 8.97 2.76
CA ILE A 241 18.42 8.32 1.57
C ILE A 241 19.89 7.94 1.73
N LYS A 242 20.70 8.78 2.38
CA LYS A 242 22.13 8.49 2.62
C LYS A 242 22.37 7.40 3.67
N ASN A 243 21.37 7.08 4.48
CA ASN A 243 21.47 6.09 5.55
C ASN A 243 20.18 5.26 5.63
N LEU A 244 19.96 4.46 4.58
CA LEU A 244 18.73 3.68 4.42
C LEU A 244 18.56 2.60 5.50
N ASP A 245 19.64 1.97 5.95
CA ASP A 245 19.58 0.99 7.04
C ASP A 245 18.98 1.58 8.33
N GLU A 246 19.35 2.81 8.67
CA GLU A 246 18.74 3.53 9.79
C GLU A 246 17.33 4.04 9.44
N ALA A 247 17.13 4.59 8.23
CA ALA A 247 15.84 5.10 7.78
C ALA A 247 14.74 4.03 7.81
N VAL A 248 15.06 2.81 7.40
CA VAL A 248 14.15 1.66 7.41
C VAL A 248 13.74 1.27 8.84
N ASN A 249 14.53 1.66 9.85
CA ASN A 249 14.19 1.50 11.27
C ASN A 249 13.40 2.70 11.84
N ASN A 250 13.32 3.82 11.12
CA ASN A 250 12.71 5.05 11.57
C ASN A 250 11.17 5.07 11.45
N THR A 251 10.58 6.20 11.86
CA THR A 251 9.13 6.37 11.99
C THR A 251 8.36 6.26 10.67
N ASN A 252 8.97 6.64 9.53
CA ASN A 252 8.35 6.55 8.21
C ASN A 252 8.07 5.09 7.79
N PHE A 253 9.01 4.18 8.07
CA PHE A 253 8.89 2.76 7.76
C PHE A 253 8.11 1.97 8.82
N LYS A 254 7.89 2.53 10.01
CA LYS A 254 7.08 1.89 11.04
C LYS A 254 5.69 1.50 10.54
N ASN A 255 5.09 2.32 9.67
CA ASN A 255 3.81 1.97 9.04
C ASN A 255 3.94 0.77 8.10
N ILE A 256 4.97 0.78 7.23
CA ILE A 256 5.26 -0.33 6.31
C ILE A 256 5.39 -1.63 7.09
N TRP A 257 6.25 -1.65 8.11
CA TRP A 257 6.45 -2.83 8.95
C TRP A 257 5.17 -3.32 9.62
N LYS A 258 4.31 -2.41 10.04
CA LYS A 258 3.01 -2.75 10.62
C LYS A 258 2.10 -3.44 9.60
N VAL A 259 2.05 -2.91 8.38
CA VAL A 259 1.25 -3.49 7.29
C VAL A 259 1.82 -4.84 6.84
N LEU A 260 3.14 -4.95 6.65
CA LEU A 260 3.78 -6.20 6.27
C LEU A 260 3.62 -7.28 7.36
N LYS A 261 3.72 -6.91 8.64
CA LYS A 261 3.45 -7.82 9.74
C LYS A 261 1.98 -8.23 9.83
N ALA A 262 1.05 -7.34 9.48
CA ALA A 262 -0.37 -7.69 9.36
C ALA A 262 -0.62 -8.68 8.21
N LEU A 263 0.03 -8.47 7.06
CA LEU A 263 -0.03 -9.38 5.92
C LEU A 263 0.55 -10.75 6.27
N ARG A 264 1.67 -10.80 6.99
CA ARG A 264 2.30 -12.03 7.47
C ARG A 264 1.35 -12.92 8.28
N SER A 265 0.43 -12.33 9.04
CA SER A 265 -0.58 -13.08 9.78
C SER A 265 -1.60 -13.82 8.88
N HIS A 266 -1.79 -13.36 7.65
CA HIS A 266 -2.68 -13.98 6.66
C HIS A 266 -1.94 -14.84 5.64
N ASP A 267 -0.79 -14.35 5.19
CA ASP A 267 0.03 -14.98 4.18
C ASP A 267 1.34 -15.49 4.81
N PRO A 268 1.36 -16.75 5.27
CA PRO A 268 2.54 -17.33 5.88
C PRO A 268 3.67 -17.59 4.87
N SER A 269 3.44 -17.43 3.56
CA SER A 269 4.46 -17.60 2.54
C SER A 269 5.44 -16.42 2.46
N LEU A 270 5.06 -15.25 2.99
CA LEU A 270 5.90 -14.04 3.05
C LEU A 270 7.21 -14.18 3.85
N VAL A 271 7.48 -15.34 4.47
CA VAL A 271 8.80 -15.66 5.04
C VAL A 271 9.85 -15.97 3.98
N ASP A 272 9.39 -16.43 2.83
CA ASP A 272 10.24 -16.75 1.70
C ASP A 272 10.63 -15.44 1.00
N GLU A 273 11.94 -15.22 0.88
CA GLU A 273 12.49 -14.00 0.28
C GLU A 273 12.06 -13.82 -1.17
N ALA A 274 11.96 -14.91 -1.95
CA ALA A 274 11.54 -14.84 -3.34
C ALA A 274 10.06 -14.44 -3.44
N ILE A 275 9.20 -15.01 -2.59
CA ILE A 275 7.77 -14.63 -2.56
C ILE A 275 7.60 -13.19 -2.08
N PHE A 276 8.40 -12.76 -1.10
CA PHE A 276 8.40 -11.38 -0.63
C PHE A 276 8.78 -10.42 -1.77
N LYS A 277 9.87 -10.68 -2.50
CA LYS A 277 10.32 -9.89 -3.67
C LYS A 277 9.31 -9.89 -4.82
N GLU A 278 8.57 -10.99 -5.01
CA GLU A 278 7.50 -11.07 -6.00
C GLU A 278 6.30 -10.18 -5.61
N LYS A 279 5.86 -10.28 -4.35
CA LYS A 279 4.64 -9.63 -3.87
C LYS A 279 4.83 -8.17 -3.47
N ILE A 280 6.03 -7.78 -3.04
CA ILE A 280 6.32 -6.43 -2.54
C ILE A 280 7.28 -5.75 -3.51
N LYS A 281 6.78 -4.73 -4.19
CA LYS A 281 7.55 -3.94 -5.13
C LYS A 281 7.73 -2.53 -4.59
N ILE A 282 8.98 -2.06 -4.61
CA ILE A 282 9.34 -0.69 -4.27
C ILE A 282 9.48 0.10 -5.55
N PHE A 283 9.02 1.35 -5.52
CA PHE A 283 8.91 2.19 -6.68
C PHE A 283 9.43 3.58 -6.43
N GLY A 284 10.16 4.08 -7.44
CA GLY A 284 10.71 5.42 -7.47
C GLY A 284 9.77 6.36 -8.21
N SER A 285 9.91 7.65 -7.90
CA SER A 285 9.16 8.72 -8.54
C SER A 285 10.12 9.63 -9.29
N ASP A 286 10.18 9.53 -10.63
CA ASP A 286 10.91 10.49 -11.48
C ASP A 286 10.06 11.75 -11.72
N ASP A 287 10.12 12.64 -10.74
CA ASP A 287 9.38 13.90 -10.73
C ASP A 287 10.25 15.11 -11.11
N GLU A 288 11.42 14.93 -11.72
CA GLU A 288 12.28 16.07 -12.10
C GLU A 288 11.99 16.64 -13.51
N LYS A 289 12.29 17.94 -13.67
CA LYS A 289 12.24 18.64 -14.96
C LYS A 289 13.35 18.09 -15.86
N LYS A 290 13.01 17.12 -16.74
CA LYS A 290 13.84 16.52 -17.81
C LYS A 290 15.26 17.12 -17.93
N GLN A 291 16.22 16.51 -17.25
CA GLN A 291 17.64 16.64 -17.57
C GLN A 291 18.35 15.30 -17.31
N SER A 292 18.78 14.67 -18.41
CA SER A 292 19.72 13.53 -18.59
C SER A 292 19.38 12.14 -18.06
N ASP A 293 19.66 11.13 -18.89
CA ASP A 293 19.59 9.68 -18.62
C ASP A 293 20.48 9.24 -17.42
N GLU A 294 21.48 10.04 -17.03
CA GLU A 294 22.33 9.80 -15.85
C GLU A 294 21.57 9.88 -14.51
N LYS A 295 20.45 10.62 -14.46
CA LYS A 295 19.65 10.78 -13.23
C LYS A 295 18.65 9.66 -13.00
N THR A 296 18.07 9.11 -14.07
CA THR A 296 17.20 7.92 -14.00
C THR A 296 17.96 6.74 -13.43
N LEU A 297 19.24 6.61 -13.80
CA LEU A 297 20.17 5.64 -13.20
C LEU A 297 20.41 5.90 -11.70
N PHE A 298 20.49 7.16 -11.27
CA PHE A 298 20.64 7.51 -9.85
C PHE A 298 19.37 7.21 -9.03
N ASP A 299 18.19 7.39 -9.61
CA ASP A 299 16.92 6.97 -9.01
C ASP A 299 16.77 5.44 -8.97
N ALA A 300 17.24 4.74 -9.99
CA ALA A 300 17.31 3.27 -10.01
C ALA A 300 18.26 2.74 -8.93
N ILE A 301 19.48 3.26 -8.83
CA ILE A 301 20.44 2.88 -7.78
C ILE A 301 19.86 3.15 -6.39
N LEU A 302 19.24 4.32 -6.17
CA LEU A 302 18.58 4.61 -4.90
C LEU A 302 17.47 3.60 -4.60
N LEU A 303 16.67 3.24 -5.61
CA LEU A 303 15.59 2.30 -5.44
C LEU A 303 16.11 0.92 -5.05
N GLN A 304 17.24 0.53 -5.64
CA GLN A 304 17.91 -0.72 -5.33
C GLN A 304 18.39 -0.73 -3.89
N ASP A 305 19.16 0.29 -3.48
CA ASP A 305 19.67 0.41 -2.11
C ASP A 305 18.52 0.39 -1.09
N LEU A 306 17.39 1.04 -1.42
CA LEU A 306 16.20 1.04 -0.58
C LEU A 306 15.54 -0.34 -0.51
N ALA A 307 15.45 -1.04 -1.65
CA ALA A 307 14.93 -2.39 -1.71
C ALA A 307 15.80 -3.34 -0.88
N ASP A 308 17.11 -3.29 -1.04
CA ASP A 308 18.07 -4.09 -0.29
C ASP A 308 17.99 -3.80 1.22
N ALA A 309 17.92 -2.53 1.62
CA ALA A 309 17.74 -2.17 3.03
C ALA A 309 16.43 -2.73 3.62
N VAL A 310 15.32 -2.69 2.86
CA VAL A 310 14.05 -3.28 3.29
C VAL A 310 14.14 -4.81 3.37
N TYR A 311 14.73 -5.47 2.36
CA TYR A 311 14.88 -6.92 2.34
C TYR A 311 15.81 -7.43 3.46
N ASN A 312 16.90 -6.72 3.75
CA ASN A 312 17.85 -7.09 4.80
C ASN A 312 17.23 -7.02 6.21
N VAL A 313 16.36 -6.04 6.45
CA VAL A 313 15.74 -5.82 7.76
C VAL A 313 14.49 -6.69 7.96
N MET A 314 13.93 -7.25 6.89
CA MET A 314 12.70 -8.04 6.89
C MET A 314 12.67 -9.18 7.93
N PRO A 315 13.63 -10.13 7.96
CA PRO A 315 13.55 -11.29 8.87
C PRO A 315 13.45 -10.87 10.34
N THR A 316 14.13 -9.77 10.69
CA THR A 316 14.15 -9.22 12.04
C THR A 316 12.82 -8.55 12.39
N LYS A 317 12.20 -7.83 11.46
CA LYS A 317 10.95 -7.08 11.71
C LYS A 317 9.70 -7.95 11.64
N LEU A 318 9.69 -8.97 10.78
CA LEU A 318 8.57 -9.90 10.66
C LEU A 318 8.61 -11.01 11.73
N GLY A 319 9.74 -11.20 12.40
CA GLY A 319 9.86 -12.12 13.53
C GLY A 319 10.08 -13.58 13.12
N ASP A 320 10.73 -13.80 11.97
CA ASP A 320 10.83 -15.10 11.32
C ASP A 320 11.89 -16.04 11.91
N ARG A 321 12.62 -15.61 12.95
CA ARG A 321 13.70 -16.40 13.58
C ARG A 321 13.28 -17.82 13.99
N ASN A 322 12.02 -18.01 14.39
CA ASN A 322 11.52 -19.29 14.89
C ASN A 322 10.54 -20.00 13.93
N TYR A 323 10.24 -19.42 12.76
CA TYR A 323 9.26 -20.01 11.83
C TYR A 323 9.70 -21.40 11.35
N TRP A 324 10.95 -21.51 10.88
CA TRP A 324 11.51 -22.77 10.39
C TRP A 324 11.63 -23.83 11.49
N GLU A 325 11.92 -23.43 12.72
CA GLU A 325 11.96 -24.34 13.88
C GLU A 325 10.57 -24.92 14.17
N ASN A 326 9.53 -24.07 14.16
CA ASN A 326 8.15 -24.50 14.37
C ASN A 326 7.63 -25.38 13.21
N PHE A 327 7.98 -25.03 11.97
CA PHE A 327 7.67 -25.84 10.79
C PHE A 327 8.35 -27.22 10.86
N ALA A 328 9.62 -27.28 11.28
CA ALA A 328 10.36 -28.51 11.46
C ALA A 328 9.72 -29.41 12.54
N LYS A 329 9.28 -28.83 13.68
CA LYS A 329 8.56 -29.58 14.73
C LYS A 329 7.27 -30.22 14.20
N LYS A 330 6.45 -29.48 13.43
CA LYS A 330 5.24 -30.04 12.81
C LYS A 330 5.58 -31.14 11.80
N THR A 331 6.56 -30.92 10.93
CA THR A 331 6.96 -31.89 9.90
C THR A 331 7.56 -33.17 10.49
N GLY A 332 8.35 -33.06 11.57
CA GLY A 332 8.93 -34.21 12.27
C GLY A 332 7.87 -35.15 12.86
N ASN A 333 6.78 -34.60 13.40
CA ASN A 333 5.65 -35.40 13.89
C ASN A 333 4.95 -36.18 12.78
N ILE A 334 4.80 -35.57 11.59
CA ILE A 334 4.21 -36.22 10.42
C ILE A 334 5.12 -37.35 9.93
N ALA A 335 6.42 -37.09 9.78
CA ALA A 335 7.39 -38.09 9.34
C ALA A 335 7.44 -39.30 10.29
N ARG A 336 7.45 -39.06 11.61
CA ARG A 336 7.38 -40.13 12.62
C ARG A 336 6.10 -40.96 12.50
N THR A 337 4.96 -40.30 12.28
CA THR A 337 3.67 -40.98 12.11
C THR A 337 3.64 -41.84 10.84
N LEU A 338 4.20 -41.33 9.73
CA LEU A 338 4.32 -42.07 8.49
C LEU A 338 5.26 -43.27 8.64
N ASN A 339 6.40 -43.11 9.31
CA ASN A 339 7.35 -44.20 9.54
C ASN A 339 6.74 -45.31 10.40
N ASN A 340 6.08 -44.95 11.50
CA ASN A 340 5.35 -45.91 12.35
C ASN A 340 4.21 -46.62 11.61
N ARG A 341 3.62 -45.99 10.58
CA ARG A 341 2.63 -46.64 9.72
C ARG A 341 3.31 -47.61 8.76
N LEU A 342 4.41 -47.23 8.13
CA LEU A 342 5.18 -48.09 7.23
C LEU A 342 5.67 -49.35 7.96
N GLU A 343 6.25 -49.22 9.16
CA GLU A 343 6.68 -50.34 10.03
C GLU A 343 5.54 -51.26 10.51
N ARG A 344 4.28 -50.84 10.37
CA ARG A 344 3.12 -51.70 10.65
C ARG A 344 2.66 -52.49 9.43
N TYR A 345 3.01 -52.03 8.23
CA TYR A 345 2.59 -52.64 6.97
C TYR A 345 3.68 -53.53 6.36
N PHE A 346 4.94 -53.20 6.59
CA PHE A 346 6.13 -53.96 6.22
C PHE A 346 6.81 -54.47 7.49
#